data_AF-A0A3M1PR24-F1
#
_entry.id   AF-A0A3M1PR24-F1
#
_cell.length_a   1.000
_cell.length_b   1.000
_cell.length_c   1.000
_cell.angle_alpha   90.00
_cell.angle_beta   90.00
_cell.angle_gamma   90.00
#
_symmetry.space_group_name_H-M   'P 1'
#
loop_
_entity.id
_entity.type
_entity.pdbx_description
1 polymer ?
#
loop_
_entity_poly.entity_id
_entity_poly.type
_entity_poly.pdbx_seq_one_letter_code
_entity_poly.pdbx_strand_id
1 'polypeptide(L)'
;ALSWGLGAAYDLSDFFQLGVNLTFTPTRQQIQTATETLTPSVFVYHYFLNLRLRSPKRIFPGVRPFAVVGVGGMYLDPHATRLMLADGTVRRLDPPGEQKGAFHLGGGLNIPLSRRFLVRLAYTAHLYRLDFDDGFERVRKTARDSSLGLDMSIRF
;
A
#
# COMPACT_ATOMS: atom_id res chain seq x y z
N ALA A 1 8.06 2.95 -7.99
CA ALA A 1 8.99 2.28 -7.06
C ALA A 1 8.67 0.79 -7.04
N LEU A 2 9.65 -0.09 -6.79
CA LEU A 2 9.39 -1.51 -6.55
C LEU A 2 9.00 -1.69 -5.07
N SER A 3 7.87 -2.34 -4.82
CA SER A 3 7.36 -2.61 -3.47
C SER A 3 7.47 -4.10 -3.15
N TRP A 4 7.64 -4.42 -1.87
CA TRP A 4 7.68 -5.80 -1.37
C TRP A 4 6.60 -5.97 -0.32
N GLY A 5 5.94 -7.12 -0.25
CA GLY A 5 4.87 -7.31 0.72
C GLY A 5 4.71 -8.74 1.16
N LEU A 6 4.08 -8.87 2.32
CA LEU A 6 3.67 -10.12 2.93
C LEU A 6 2.18 -10.03 3.24
N GLY A 7 1.47 -11.12 2.98
CA GLY A 7 0.04 -11.17 3.24
C GLY A 7 -0.39 -12.54 3.70
N ALA A 8 -1.45 -12.55 4.50
CA ALA A 8 -2.15 -13.76 4.91
C ALA A 8 -3.61 -13.63 4.49
N ALA A 9 -4.23 -14.75 4.14
CA ALA A 9 -5.62 -14.75 3.74
C ALA A 9 -6.32 -16.02 4.20
N TYR A 10 -7.60 -15.87 4.54
CA TYR A 10 -8.48 -16.93 5.02
C TYR A 10 -9.71 -17.03 4.12
N ASP A 11 -9.99 -18.24 3.64
CA ASP A 11 -11.16 -18.52 2.82
C ASP A 11 -12.39 -18.62 3.71
N LEU A 12 -13.25 -17.59 3.67
CA LEU A 12 -14.54 -17.59 4.34
C LEU A 12 -15.55 -18.47 3.59
N SER A 13 -15.40 -18.57 2.27
CA SER A 13 -16.17 -19.45 1.37
C SER A 13 -15.43 -19.61 0.04
N ASP A 14 -16.01 -20.35 -0.91
CA ASP A 14 -15.49 -20.45 -2.28
C ASP A 14 -15.39 -19.09 -2.99
N PHE A 15 -16.21 -18.11 -2.56
CA PHE A 15 -16.32 -16.80 -3.18
C PHE A 15 -15.58 -15.71 -2.40
N PHE A 16 -15.62 -15.77 -1.07
CA PHE A 16 -15.10 -14.72 -0.20
C PHE A 16 -13.82 -15.15 0.50
N GLN A 17 -12.82 -14.29 0.44
CA GLN A 17 -11.57 -14.47 1.16
C GLN A 17 -11.23 -13.19 1.92
N LEU A 18 -11.00 -13.30 3.23
CA LEU A 18 -10.52 -12.21 4.07
C LEU A 18 -9.00 -12.20 4.03
N GLY A 19 -8.38 -11.05 3.82
CA GLY A 19 -6.94 -10.91 3.70
C GLY A 19 -6.39 -9.76 4.54
N VAL A 20 -5.18 -9.94 5.04
CA VAL A 20 -4.36 -8.88 5.63
C VAL A 20 -3.07 -8.80 4.83
N ASN A 21 -2.73 -7.60 4.36
CA ASN A 21 -1.51 -7.36 3.60
C ASN A 21 -0.68 -6.25 4.26
N LEU A 22 0.63 -6.45 4.30
CA LEU A 22 1.65 -5.49 4.70
C LEU A 22 2.58 -5.29 3.51
N THR A 23 2.65 -4.07 2.99
CA THR A 23 3.49 -3.73 1.84
C THR A 23 4.46 -2.62 2.22
N PHE A 24 5.70 -2.80 1.83
CA PHE A 24 6.80 -1.87 2.01
C PHE A 24 7.17 -1.23 0.67
N THR A 25 7.16 0.10 0.63
CA THR A 25 7.48 0.88 -0.57
C THR A 25 8.57 1.89 -0.26
N PRO A 26 9.79 1.73 -0.82
CA PRO A 26 10.79 2.79 -0.82
C PRO A 26 10.36 3.91 -1.76
N THR A 27 10.23 5.12 -1.23
CA THR A 27 9.86 6.33 -1.98
C THR A 27 10.93 7.40 -1.77
N ARG A 28 11.09 8.31 -2.74
CA ARG A 28 11.90 9.52 -2.54
C ARG A 28 10.96 10.70 -2.34
N GLN A 29 11.23 11.52 -1.34
CA GLN A 29 10.45 12.73 -1.09
C GLN A 29 11.34 13.94 -1.31
N GLN A 30 10.90 14.89 -2.13
CA GLN A 30 11.55 16.19 -2.25
C GLN A 30 11.04 17.10 -1.14
N ILE A 31 11.97 17.71 -0.42
CA ILE A 31 11.72 18.68 0.64
C ILE A 31 12.41 19.97 0.23
N GLN A 32 11.61 21.00 0.01
CA GLN A 32 12.12 22.35 -0.17
C GLN A 32 12.21 23.03 1.19
N THR A 33 13.39 23.51 1.52
CA THR A 33 13.63 24.42 2.64
C THR A 33 13.84 25.84 2.08
N ALA A 34 13.90 26.84 2.96
CA ALA A 34 14.14 28.23 2.56
C ALA A 34 15.47 28.43 1.80
N THR A 35 16.43 27.51 1.99
CA THR A 35 17.80 27.62 1.47
C THR A 35 18.23 26.45 0.59
N GLU A 36 17.62 25.27 0.71
CA GLU A 36 18.06 24.06 0.00
C GLU A 36 16.89 23.12 -0.37
N THR A 37 17.09 22.33 -1.43
CA THR A 37 16.21 21.21 -1.77
C THR A 37 16.88 19.89 -1.39
N LEU A 38 16.29 19.18 -0.42
CA LEU A 38 16.74 17.86 0.03
C LEU A 38 15.84 16.78 -0.57
N THR A 39 16.40 15.67 -1.04
CA THR A 39 15.62 14.56 -1.61
C THR A 39 15.93 13.23 -0.91
N PRO A 40 15.60 13.07 0.38
CA PRO A 40 15.84 11.81 1.09
C PRO A 40 15.01 10.65 0.55
N SER A 41 15.57 9.45 0.71
CA SER A 41 14.83 8.21 0.59
C SER A 41 14.02 7.99 1.87
N VAL A 42 12.70 7.82 1.73
CA VAL A 42 11.76 7.58 2.81
C VAL A 42 11.04 6.26 2.57
N PHE A 43 10.91 5.46 3.62
CA PHE A 43 10.18 4.21 3.55
C PHE A 43 8.73 4.39 4.00
N VAL A 44 7.81 3.92 3.17
CA VAL A 44 6.36 3.93 3.44
C VAL A 44 5.89 2.51 3.66
N TYR A 45 5.27 2.26 4.80
CA TYR A 45 4.60 1.00 5.13
C TYR A 45 3.11 1.15 4.88
N HIS A 46 2.54 0.25 4.11
CA HIS A 46 1.11 0.16 3.85
C HIS A 46 0.56 -1.08 4.53
N TYR A 47 -0.58 -0.94 5.20
CA TYR A 47 -1.27 -2.05 5.84
C TYR A 47 -2.74 -2.04 5.41
N PHE A 48 -3.26 -3.20 5.01
CA PHE A 48 -4.64 -3.31 4.51
C PHE A 48 -5.32 -4.57 5.01
N LEU A 49 -6.50 -4.40 5.62
CA LEU A 49 -7.50 -5.44 5.76
C LEU A 49 -8.41 -5.39 4.54
N ASN A 50 -8.53 -6.51 3.83
CA ASN A 50 -9.27 -6.58 2.58
C ASN A 50 -10.17 -7.80 2.48
N LEU A 51 -11.27 -7.62 1.76
CA LEU A 51 -12.17 -8.68 1.35
C LEU A 51 -12.02 -8.88 -0.16
N ARG A 52 -11.73 -10.10 -0.55
CA ARG A 52 -11.61 -10.51 -1.95
C ARG A 52 -12.82 -11.33 -2.36
N LEU A 53 -13.43 -10.93 -3.47
CA LEU A 53 -14.50 -11.65 -4.14
C LEU A 53 -13.95 -12.37 -5.36
N ARG A 54 -13.93 -13.71 -5.32
CA ARG A 54 -13.51 -14.59 -6.41
C ARG A 54 -14.69 -14.86 -7.33
N SER A 55 -14.47 -14.73 -8.63
CA SER A 55 -15.48 -15.09 -9.62
C SER A 55 -15.71 -16.62 -9.64
N PRO A 56 -16.97 -17.09 -9.70
CA PRO A 56 -17.27 -18.48 -10.02
C PRO A 56 -16.78 -18.88 -11.41
N LYS A 57 -16.85 -17.93 -12.36
CA LYS A 57 -16.53 -18.16 -13.76
C LYS A 57 -15.03 -18.12 -13.98
N ARG A 58 -14.50 -19.21 -14.54
CA ARG A 58 -13.11 -19.33 -14.99
C ARG A 58 -13.02 -18.77 -16.41
N ILE A 59 -12.00 -17.95 -16.68
CA ILE A 59 -11.77 -17.40 -18.03
C ILE A 59 -10.86 -18.33 -18.85
N PHE A 60 -9.93 -19.02 -18.17
CA PHE A 60 -9.06 -20.07 -18.72
C PHE A 60 -9.00 -21.24 -17.72
N PRO A 61 -8.47 -22.42 -18.10
CA PRO A 61 -8.37 -23.55 -17.18
C PRO A 61 -7.70 -23.17 -15.86
N GLY A 62 -8.50 -23.09 -14.80
CA GLY A 62 -8.04 -22.74 -13.45
C GLY A 62 -7.91 -21.24 -13.15
N VAL A 63 -7.81 -20.36 -14.15
CA VAL A 63 -7.64 -18.91 -13.95
C VAL A 63 -8.97 -18.27 -13.52
N ARG A 64 -8.97 -17.66 -12.33
CA ARG A 64 -10.16 -17.04 -11.73
C ARG A 64 -9.96 -15.54 -11.50
N PRO A 65 -10.81 -14.68 -12.09
CA PRO A 65 -10.85 -13.28 -11.75
C PRO A 65 -11.23 -13.06 -10.28
N PHE A 66 -10.82 -11.93 -9.75
CA PHE A 66 -11.29 -11.44 -8.47
C PHE A 66 -11.42 -9.92 -8.46
N ALA A 67 -12.29 -9.43 -7.58
CA ALA A 67 -12.30 -8.05 -7.12
C ALA A 67 -11.84 -8.01 -5.67
N VAL A 68 -11.24 -6.90 -5.25
CA VAL A 68 -10.81 -6.68 -3.86
C VAL A 68 -11.23 -5.31 -3.41
N VAL A 69 -11.72 -5.24 -2.18
CA VAL A 69 -12.00 -3.99 -1.47
C VAL A 69 -11.42 -4.09 -0.07
N GLY A 70 -11.02 -2.98 0.51
CA GLY A 70 -10.44 -2.99 1.84
C GLY A 70 -10.27 -1.62 2.43
N VAL A 71 -9.86 -1.63 3.69
CA VAL A 71 -9.51 -0.44 4.46
C VAL A 71 -8.15 -0.66 5.08
N GLY A 72 -7.44 0.43 5.31
CA GLY A 72 -6.09 0.35 5.82
C GLY A 72 -5.50 1.72 6.02
N GLY A 73 -4.19 1.79 5.89
CA GLY A 73 -3.51 3.06 5.92
C GLY A 73 -2.05 2.92 5.57
N MET A 74 -1.35 4.04 5.76
CA MET A 74 0.09 4.10 5.65
C MET A 74 0.72 4.64 6.92
N TYR A 75 1.93 4.18 7.17
CA TYR A 75 2.81 4.66 8.22
C TYR A 75 4.17 4.96 7.60
N LEU A 76 4.76 6.08 7.97
CA LEU A 76 6.11 6.46 7.54
C LEU A 76 7.12 5.99 8.56
N ASP A 77 8.24 5.46 8.06
CA ASP A 77 9.36 5.12 8.93
C ASP A 77 9.85 6.36 9.70
N PRO A 78 9.74 6.41 11.04
CA PRO A 78 10.19 7.54 11.83
C PRO A 78 11.72 7.70 11.78
N HIS A 79 12.48 6.67 11.42
CA HIS A 79 13.93 6.78 11.22
C HIS A 79 14.29 7.47 9.90
N ALA A 80 13.43 7.35 8.87
CA ALA A 80 13.60 8.07 7.61
C ALA A 80 13.22 9.57 7.70
N THR A 81 12.71 10.00 8.85
CA THR A 81 12.31 11.39 9.08
C THR A 81 13.40 12.26 9.68
N ARG A 82 14.61 11.75 9.95
CA ARG A 82 15.69 12.55 10.54
C ARG A 82 16.71 12.94 9.47
N LEU A 83 16.77 14.22 9.14
CA LEU A 83 17.77 14.80 8.24
C LEU A 83 18.84 15.50 9.07
N MET A 84 20.11 15.13 8.87
CA MET A 84 21.24 15.90 9.37
C MET A 84 21.59 16.95 8.32
N LEU A 85 21.40 18.22 8.68
CA LEU A 85 21.74 19.36 7.84
C LEU A 85 23.26 19.61 7.84
N ALA A 86 23.75 20.39 6.88
CA ALA A 86 25.16 20.72 6.73
C ALA A 86 25.74 21.47 7.95
N ASP A 87 24.88 22.13 8.73
CA ASP A 87 25.22 22.79 10.00
C ASP A 87 25.26 21.83 11.22
N GLY A 88 25.06 20.54 10.99
CA GLY A 88 25.03 19.50 12.03
C GLY A 88 23.69 19.40 12.78
N THR A 89 22.70 20.21 12.44
CA THR A 89 21.38 20.13 13.07
C THR A 89 20.60 18.92 12.56
N VAL A 90 20.01 18.15 13.47
CA VAL A 90 19.10 17.06 13.10
C VAL A 90 17.68 17.62 13.08
N ARG A 91 17.14 17.84 11.88
CA ARG A 91 15.72 18.14 11.72
C ARG A 91 14.94 16.84 11.61
N ARG A 92 13.99 16.67 12.52
CA ARG A 92 12.89 15.74 12.34
C ARG A 92 11.96 16.38 11.31
N LEU A 93 11.91 15.82 10.11
CA LEU A 93 10.73 15.91 9.28
C LEU A 93 9.60 15.44 10.17
N ASP A 94 8.60 16.27 10.41
CA ASP A 94 7.39 15.70 10.97
C ASP A 94 6.99 14.60 9.99
N PRO A 95 6.96 13.31 10.40
CA PRO A 95 6.19 12.38 9.60
C PRO A 95 4.84 13.08 9.47
N PRO A 96 4.14 13.05 8.33
CA PRO A 96 2.70 13.23 8.36
C PRO A 96 2.08 12.09 9.19
N GLY A 97 2.47 11.89 10.45
CA GLY A 97 1.80 12.37 11.67
C GLY A 97 0.48 11.71 11.98
N GLU A 98 -0.20 11.25 10.94
CA GLU A 98 -1.51 10.68 11.03
C GLU A 98 -1.43 9.35 10.33
N GLN A 99 -1.82 8.29 11.04
CA GLN A 99 -2.25 7.07 10.38
C GLN A 99 -3.34 7.47 9.39
N LYS A 100 -2.98 7.54 8.10
CA LYS A 100 -3.90 8.05 7.08
C LYS A 100 -4.77 6.89 6.65
N GLY A 101 -6.02 6.94 7.08
CA GLY A 101 -7.04 6.00 6.64
C GLY A 101 -7.10 5.97 5.11
N ALA A 102 -7.07 4.76 4.56
CA ALA A 102 -7.02 4.52 3.14
C ALA A 102 -8.10 3.51 2.72
N PHE A 103 -8.77 3.80 1.61
CA PHE A 103 -9.59 2.82 0.92
C PHE A 103 -8.75 2.09 -0.11
N HIS A 104 -8.87 0.77 -0.12
CA HIS A 104 -8.23 -0.11 -1.07
C HIS A 104 -9.30 -0.69 -2.00
N LEU A 105 -9.07 -0.60 -3.30
CA LEU A 105 -9.94 -1.19 -4.30
C LEU A 105 -9.12 -1.73 -5.46
N GLY A 106 -9.55 -2.82 -6.06
CA GLY A 106 -8.81 -3.40 -7.17
C GLY A 106 -9.41 -4.68 -7.69
N GLY A 107 -8.63 -5.35 -8.52
CA GLY A 107 -8.99 -6.63 -9.07
C GLY A 107 -7.84 -7.27 -9.81
N GLY A 108 -8.05 -8.49 -10.26
CA GLY A 108 -7.00 -9.23 -10.91
C GLY A 108 -7.35 -10.66 -11.21
N LEU A 109 -6.31 -11.46 -11.40
CA LEU A 109 -6.39 -12.86 -11.79
C LEU A 109 -5.64 -13.73 -10.79
N ASN A 110 -6.32 -14.78 -10.33
CA ASN A 110 -5.71 -15.89 -9.62
C ASN A 110 -5.33 -16.97 -10.64
N ILE A 111 -4.05 -17.27 -10.76
CA ILE A 111 -3.47 -18.23 -11.71
C ILE A 111 -2.92 -19.41 -10.91
N PRO A 112 -3.61 -20.55 -10.86
CA PRO A 112 -3.11 -21.72 -10.16
C PRO A 112 -1.92 -22.30 -10.92
N LEU A 113 -0.76 -22.39 -10.25
CA LEU A 113 0.39 -23.11 -10.77
C LEU A 113 0.32 -24.60 -10.41
N SER A 114 -0.24 -24.91 -9.24
CA SER A 114 -0.47 -26.27 -8.76
C SER A 114 -1.61 -26.31 -7.74
N ARG A 115 -1.82 -27.47 -7.09
CA ARG A 115 -2.77 -27.59 -5.98
C ARG A 115 -2.41 -26.72 -4.77
N ARG A 116 -1.11 -26.45 -4.55
CA ARG A 116 -0.60 -25.69 -3.39
C ARG A 116 -0.18 -24.26 -3.73
N PHE A 117 0.30 -24.03 -4.94
CA PHE A 117 0.86 -22.74 -5.36
C PHE A 117 -0.08 -21.98 -6.27
N LEU A 118 -0.27 -20.71 -5.96
CA LEU A 118 -1.04 -19.78 -6.77
C LEU A 118 -0.27 -18.48 -6.96
N VAL A 119 -0.16 -18.06 -8.22
CA VAL A 119 0.29 -16.72 -8.59
C VAL A 119 -0.92 -15.82 -8.75
N ARG A 120 -0.79 -14.58 -8.31
CA ARG A 120 -1.82 -13.55 -8.46
C ARG A 120 -1.23 -12.34 -9.15
N LEU A 121 -1.90 -11.91 -10.20
CA LEU A 121 -1.68 -10.62 -10.83
C LEU A 121 -2.81 -9.69 -10.39
N ALA A 122 -2.47 -8.54 -9.80
CA ALA A 122 -3.44 -7.63 -9.21
C ALA A 122 -3.15 -6.18 -9.62
N TYR A 123 -4.17 -5.46 -10.06
CA TYR A 123 -4.16 -4.00 -10.11
C TYR A 123 -4.94 -3.46 -8.92
N THR A 124 -4.34 -2.55 -8.18
CA THR A 124 -4.93 -1.97 -6.97
C THR A 124 -4.77 -0.47 -6.96
N ALA A 125 -5.78 0.22 -6.44
CA ALA A 125 -5.78 1.64 -6.18
C ALA A 125 -6.02 1.88 -4.68
N HIS A 126 -5.27 2.82 -4.15
CA HIS A 126 -5.34 3.28 -2.77
C HIS A 126 -5.75 4.75 -2.75
N LEU A 127 -6.82 5.05 -2.02
CA LEU A 127 -7.32 6.40 -1.84
C LEU A 127 -7.03 6.83 -0.41
N TYR A 128 -6.07 7.72 -0.25
CA TYR A 128 -5.67 8.27 1.04
C TYR A 128 -6.38 9.59 1.28
N ARG A 129 -6.93 9.75 2.49
CA ARG A 129 -7.37 11.06 2.97
C ARG A 129 -6.19 11.75 3.64
N LEU A 130 -5.79 12.89 3.10
CA LEU A 130 -4.73 13.73 3.66
C LEU A 130 -5.39 14.97 4.24
N ASP A 131 -5.38 15.09 5.57
CA ASP A 131 -5.64 16.36 6.21
C ASP A 131 -4.28 17.08 6.37
N PHE A 132 -4.24 18.35 5.97
CA PHE A 132 -3.08 19.24 6.11
C PHE A 132 -3.49 20.39 7.03
N ASP A 133 -2.67 20.69 8.01
CA ASP A 133 -2.81 21.87 8.87
C ASP A 133 -1.55 22.70 8.65
N ASP A 134 -1.68 23.83 7.95
CA ASP A 134 -0.55 24.74 7.66
C ASP A 134 -0.42 25.87 8.69
N GLY A 135 -1.18 25.80 9.80
CA GLY A 135 -1.22 26.81 10.85
C GLY A 135 -2.17 27.97 10.56
N PHE A 136 -2.76 28.04 9.35
CA PHE A 136 -3.75 29.05 8.95
C PHE A 136 -5.09 28.41 8.56
N GLU A 137 -5.07 27.27 7.89
CA GLU A 137 -6.28 26.56 7.44
C GLU A 137 -6.08 25.03 7.43
N ARG A 138 -7.14 24.30 7.79
CA ARG A 138 -7.19 22.85 7.58
C ARG A 138 -7.68 22.53 6.17
N VAL A 139 -6.76 22.10 5.32
CA VAL A 139 -7.08 21.72 3.93
C VAL A 139 -7.13 20.21 3.80
N ARG A 140 -8.27 19.69 3.35
CA ARG A 140 -8.48 18.26 3.08
C ARG A 140 -8.24 17.95 1.61
N LYS A 141 -7.30 17.04 1.33
CA LYS A 141 -7.01 16.56 -0.03
C LYS A 141 -7.10 15.03 -0.10
N THR A 142 -7.55 14.53 -1.25
CA THR A 142 -7.54 13.09 -1.54
C THR A 142 -6.35 12.78 -2.43
N ALA A 143 -5.46 11.90 -1.97
CA ALA A 143 -4.38 11.38 -2.79
C ALA A 143 -4.75 9.99 -3.31
N ARG A 144 -4.49 9.76 -4.59
CA ARG A 144 -4.66 8.45 -5.24
C ARG A 144 -3.30 7.89 -5.58
N ASP A 145 -3.05 6.68 -5.11
CA ASP A 145 -1.92 5.85 -5.55
C ASP A 145 -2.47 4.60 -6.25
N SER A 146 -1.76 4.08 -7.24
CA SER A 146 -2.15 2.83 -7.89
C SER A 146 -0.95 1.99 -8.25
N SER A 147 -1.08 0.69 -8.09
CA SER A 147 -0.02 -0.28 -8.31
C SER A 147 -0.51 -1.48 -9.11
N LEU A 148 0.38 -2.01 -9.93
CA LEU A 148 0.28 -3.35 -10.50
C LEU A 148 1.25 -4.24 -9.73
N GLY A 149 0.73 -5.32 -9.15
CA GLY A 149 1.48 -6.25 -8.32
C GLY A 149 1.39 -7.68 -8.83
N LEU A 150 2.46 -8.43 -8.59
CA LEU A 150 2.51 -9.88 -8.74
C LEU A 150 2.82 -10.46 -7.37
N ASP A 151 1.95 -11.35 -6.86
CA ASP A 151 2.20 -12.07 -5.61
C ASP A 151 2.12 -13.58 -5.80
N MET A 152 2.89 -14.30 -4.98
CA MET A 152 2.85 -15.76 -4.90
C MET A 152 2.29 -16.14 -3.54
N SER A 153 1.34 -17.06 -3.54
CA SER A 153 0.68 -17.56 -2.33
C SER A 153 0.77 -19.08 -2.23
N ILE A 154 0.94 -19.55 -1.01
CA ILE A 154 0.92 -20.97 -0.65
C ILE A 154 -0.40 -21.24 0.05
N ARG A 155 -1.12 -22.26 -0.40
CA ARG A 155 -2.36 -22.75 0.22
C ARG A 155 -2.04 -23.90 1.14
N PHE A 156 -2.56 -23.82 2.36
CA PHE A 156 -2.50 -24.86 3.38
C PHE A 156 -3.81 -25.61 3.42
#